data_AF-A0A6J6ZD03-F1
#
_entry.id   AF-A0A6J6ZD03-F1
#
_cell.length_a   1.000
_cell.length_b   1.000
_cell.length_c   1.000
_cell.angle_alpha   90.00
_cell.angle_beta   90.00
_cell.angle_gamma   90.00
#
_symmetry.space_group_name_H-M   'P 1'
#
loop_
_entity.id
_entity.type
_entity.pdbx_description
1 polymer ?
#
loop_
_entity_poly.entity_id
_entity_poly.type
_entity_poly.pdbx_seq_one_letter_code
_entity_poly.pdbx_strand_id
1 'polypeptide(L)'
;MVHYQRLLRERPSTLLGSIVDTDTQGLNPNASLHEVSSYLASYNLLSVPVVDANDRLLGAVTVDDVLDHLLPENWRLEHRDSTRGTGPKLNLADVAGTEVDLQDIELDKAMDEEAR
;
A
#
# COMPACT_ATOMS: atom_id res chain seq x y z
N MET A 1 7.97 15.10 13.74
CA MET A 1 7.17 14.04 13.08
C MET A 1 7.29 12.73 13.86
N VAL A 2 6.33 11.81 13.82
CA VAL A 2 6.51 10.46 14.39
C VAL A 2 6.33 9.44 13.28
N HIS A 3 7.32 8.56 13.09
CA HIS A 3 7.23 7.49 12.09
C HIS A 3 6.26 6.40 12.56
N TYR A 4 5.36 5.96 11.67
CA TYR A 4 4.36 4.93 11.99
C TYR A 4 4.99 3.64 12.54
N GLN A 5 6.10 3.19 11.94
CA GLN A 5 6.83 2.02 12.43
C GLN A 5 7.38 2.19 13.86
N ARG A 6 7.65 3.42 14.29
CA ARG A 6 8.08 3.71 15.67
C ARG A 6 6.90 3.57 16.62
N LEU A 7 5.72 4.07 16.26
CA LEU A 7 4.49 3.87 17.03
C LEU A 7 4.16 2.39 17.26
N LEU A 8 4.41 1.54 16.26
CA LEU A 8 4.19 0.09 16.38
C LEU A 8 5.20 -0.64 17.30
N ARG A 9 6.32 0.00 17.63
CA ARG A 9 7.39 -0.57 18.45
C ARG A 9 7.41 -0.06 19.89
N GLU A 10 6.66 1.01 20.15
CA GLU A 10 6.56 1.65 21.46
C GLU A 10 5.31 1.18 22.21
N ARG A 11 5.34 1.25 23.54
CA ARG A 11 4.13 0.93 24.33
C ARG A 11 3.03 1.96 24.01
N PRO A 12 1.75 1.56 23.91
CA PRO A 12 0.66 2.51 23.63
C PRO A 12 0.53 3.67 24.62
N SER A 13 0.98 3.48 25.87
CA SER A 13 0.99 4.50 26.93
C SER A 13 2.19 5.45 26.87
N THR A 14 3.12 5.25 25.93
CA THR A 14 4.30 6.09 25.77
C THR A 14 3.90 7.49 25.28
N LEU A 15 4.46 8.52 25.90
CA LEU A 15 4.18 9.90 25.51
C LEU A 15 4.71 10.16 24.08
N LEU A 16 3.87 10.69 23.19
CA LEU A 16 4.30 11.01 21.82
C LEU A 16 5.50 11.99 21.79
N GLY A 17 5.52 12.95 22.71
CA GLY A 17 6.60 13.93 22.84
C GLY A 17 7.98 13.32 23.14
N SER A 18 8.07 12.08 23.66
CA SER A 18 9.35 11.42 23.88
C SER A 18 9.86 10.64 22.67
N ILE A 19 9.01 10.44 21.65
CA ILE A 19 9.32 9.64 20.45
C ILE A 19 9.17 10.43 19.15
N VAL A 20 8.84 11.73 19.26
CA VAL A 20 8.84 12.65 18.14
C VAL A 20 10.25 12.87 17.64
N ASP A 21 10.42 12.75 16.33
CA ASP A 21 11.59 13.23 15.64
C ASP A 21 11.45 14.75 15.39
N THR A 22 12.41 15.52 15.88
CA THR A 22 12.51 16.98 15.74
C THR A 22 13.49 17.41 14.66
N ASP A 23 14.26 16.48 14.09
CA ASP A 23 15.31 16.79 13.13
C ASP A 23 14.77 16.83 11.69
N THR A 24 13.61 16.21 11.44
CA THR A 24 12.91 16.34 10.15
C THR A 24 12.39 17.76 9.96
N GLN A 25 13.00 18.49 9.04
CA GLN A 25 12.56 19.82 8.64
C GLN A 25 11.42 19.73 7.60
N GLY A 26 10.42 20.60 7.75
CA GLY A 26 9.35 20.74 6.76
C GLY A 26 9.80 21.54 5.53
N LEU A 27 9.13 21.31 4.39
CA LEU A 27 9.38 22.05 3.17
C LEU A 27 8.55 23.35 3.13
N ASN A 28 9.12 24.36 2.48
CA ASN A 28 8.41 25.61 2.19
C ASN A 28 7.26 25.35 1.20
N PRO A 29 6.13 26.08 1.29
CA PRO A 29 4.99 25.85 0.39
C PRO A 29 5.29 26.25 -1.06
N ASN A 30 6.32 27.07 -1.27
CA ASN A 30 6.80 27.48 -2.59
C ASN A 30 7.98 26.63 -3.09
N ALA A 31 8.33 25.54 -2.39
CA ALA A 31 9.38 24.64 -2.83
C ALA A 31 9.03 24.06 -4.21
N SER A 32 10.03 24.01 -5.08
CA SER A 32 9.90 23.42 -6.41
C SER A 32 9.72 21.90 -6.31
N LEU A 33 9.14 21.31 -7.36
CA LEU A 33 9.01 19.86 -7.46
C LEU A 33 10.36 19.13 -7.35
N HIS A 34 11.42 19.71 -7.93
CA HIS A 34 12.76 19.14 -7.85
C HIS A 34 13.30 19.11 -6.43
N GLU A 35 13.06 20.15 -5.63
CA GLU A 35 13.43 20.18 -4.22
C GLU A 35 12.65 19.14 -3.43
N VAL A 36 11.35 19.03 -3.68
CA VAL A 36 10.48 18.04 -3.01
C VAL A 36 10.93 16.61 -3.35
N SER A 37 11.17 16.30 -4.63
CA SER A 37 11.59 14.97 -5.06
C SER A 37 12.99 14.61 -4.55
N SER A 38 13.93 15.56 -4.59
CA SER A 38 15.27 15.36 -4.05
C SER A 38 15.24 15.11 -2.55
N TYR A 39 14.42 15.85 -1.80
CA TYR A 39 14.29 15.69 -0.36
C TYR A 39 13.67 14.35 0.03
N LEU A 40 12.57 13.95 -0.63
CA LEU A 40 11.97 12.63 -0.46
C LEU A 40 12.97 11.50 -0.74
N ALA A 41 13.71 11.59 -1.86
CA ALA A 41 14.66 10.58 -2.28
C ALA A 41 15.89 10.49 -1.37
N SER A 42 16.43 11.64 -0.92
CA SER A 42 17.64 11.71 -0.08
C SER A 42 17.46 10.97 1.25
N TYR A 43 16.24 10.94 1.75
CA TYR A 43 15.91 10.38 3.06
C TYR A 43 14.95 9.19 3.00
N ASN A 44 14.70 8.65 1.79
CA ASN A 44 13.75 7.57 1.53
C ASN A 44 12.40 7.78 2.25
N LEU A 45 11.91 9.01 2.21
CA LEU A 45 10.71 9.43 2.92
C LEU A 45 9.46 9.08 2.11
N LEU A 46 8.42 8.64 2.81
CA LEU A 46 7.10 8.38 2.21
C LEU A 46 6.27 9.66 2.07
N SER A 47 6.50 10.62 2.95
CA SER A 47 5.85 11.93 2.93
C SER A 47 6.69 12.97 3.64
N VAL A 48 6.42 14.23 3.32
CA VAL A 48 7.10 15.39 3.90
C VAL A 48 6.06 16.44 4.30
N PRO A 49 6.15 17.03 5.51
CA PRO A 49 5.28 18.11 5.91
C PRO A 49 5.64 19.41 5.18
N VAL A 50 4.61 20.19 4.83
CA VAL A 50 4.75 21.53 4.29
C VAL A 50 4.39 22.54 5.38
N VAL A 51 5.29 23.47 5.66
CA VAL A 51 5.17 24.42 6.78
C VAL A 51 5.33 25.86 6.29
N ASP A 52 4.68 26.81 6.95
CA ASP A 52 4.86 28.25 6.67
C ASP A 52 6.13 28.82 7.35
N ALA A 53 6.36 30.12 7.18
CA ALA A 53 7.52 30.82 7.76
C ALA A 53 7.52 30.89 9.30
N ASN A 54 6.42 30.54 9.96
CA ASN A 54 6.28 30.47 11.42
C ASN A 54 6.25 29.01 11.92
N ASP A 55 6.74 28.06 11.11
CA ASP A 55 6.72 26.62 11.37
C ASP A 55 5.32 26.02 11.61
N ARG A 56 4.28 26.66 11.06
CA ARG A 56 2.92 26.12 11.14
C ARG A 56 2.68 25.14 10.01
N LEU A 57 2.18 23.95 10.36
CA LEU A 57 1.83 22.91 9.40
C LEU A 57 0.67 23.37 8.50
N LEU A 58 0.93 23.41 7.20
CA LEU A 58 -0.09 23.68 6.18
C LEU A 58 -0.65 22.38 5.58
N GLY A 59 0.19 21.34 5.48
CA GLY A 59 -0.20 20.06 4.90
C GLY A 59 0.97 19.11 4.78
N ALA A 60 0.82 18.07 3.94
CA ALA A 60 1.88 17.12 3.63
C ALA A 60 1.81 16.73 2.15
N VAL A 61 2.97 16.39 1.58
CA VAL A 61 3.09 15.83 0.23
C VAL A 61 3.58 14.40 0.35
N THR A 62 2.99 13.48 -0.40
CA THR A 62 3.42 12.07 -0.43
C THR A 62 4.30 11.78 -1.62
N VAL A 63 5.11 10.72 -1.52
CA VAL A 63 5.92 10.25 -2.65
C VAL A 63 5.06 9.86 -3.85
N ASP A 64 3.87 9.30 -3.62
CA ASP A 64 2.97 8.88 -4.69
C ASP A 64 2.45 10.08 -5.50
N ASP A 65 2.15 11.20 -4.85
CA ASP A 65 1.74 12.44 -5.52
C ASP A 65 2.88 13.04 -6.37
N VAL A 66 4.11 12.92 -5.88
CA VAL A 66 5.31 13.39 -6.61
C VAL A 66 5.58 12.50 -7.82
N LEU A 67 5.43 11.18 -7.67
CA LEU A 67 5.55 10.24 -8.79
C LEU A 67 4.48 10.51 -9.86
N ASP A 68 3.25 10.80 -9.47
CA ASP A 68 2.19 11.19 -10.41
C ASP A 68 2.48 12.44 -11.20
N HIS A 69 3.26 13.36 -10.62
CA HIS A 69 3.65 14.58 -11.31
C HIS A 69 4.89 14.39 -12.20
N LEU A 70 5.79 13.48 -11.83
CA LEU A 70 7.05 13.25 -12.55
C LEU A 70 6.94 12.24 -13.70
N LEU A 71 6.00 11.31 -13.60
CA LEU A 71 5.88 10.21 -14.55
C LEU A 71 4.82 10.50 -15.63
N PRO A 72 4.94 9.88 -16.82
CA PRO A 72 3.97 10.04 -17.89
C PRO A 72 2.55 9.63 -17.48
N GLU A 73 1.55 10.14 -18.20
CA GLU A 73 0.17 9.68 -18.00
C GLU A 73 0.07 8.16 -18.14
N ASN A 74 -0.79 7.54 -17.35
CA ASN A 74 -1.03 6.08 -17.32
C ASN A 74 0.16 5.21 -16.86
N TRP A 75 1.25 5.78 -16.32
CA TRP A 75 2.40 5.00 -15.80
C TRP A 75 2.00 3.88 -14.82
N ARG A 76 0.93 4.11 -14.04
CA ARG A 76 0.35 3.13 -13.12
C ARG A 76 -0.31 1.94 -13.79
N LEU A 77 -0.92 2.11 -14.97
CA LEU A 77 -1.59 1.04 -15.70
C LEU A 77 -0.56 0.16 -16.43
N GLU A 78 0.43 0.78 -17.06
CA GLU A 78 1.51 0.08 -17.76
C GLU A 78 2.31 -0.84 -16.82
N HIS A 79 2.57 -0.39 -15.59
CA HIS A 79 3.21 -1.23 -14.56
C HIS A 79 2.33 -2.40 -14.08
N ARG A 80 1.00 -2.28 -14.13
CA ARG A 80 0.08 -3.36 -13.72
C ARG A 80 -0.04 -4.45 -14.78
N ASP A 81 0.05 -4.08 -16.05
CA ASP A 81 0.01 -5.06 -17.14
C ASP A 81 1.34 -5.80 -17.31
N SER A 82 2.47 -5.13 -17.07
CA SER A 82 3.79 -5.78 -17.08
C SER A 82 3.95 -6.82 -15.96
N THR A 83 3.39 -6.57 -14.77
CA THR A 83 3.45 -7.52 -13.64
C THR A 83 2.48 -8.69 -13.77
N ARG A 84 1.30 -8.50 -14.40
CA ARG A 84 0.33 -9.57 -14.69
C ARG A 84 0.81 -10.59 -15.71
N GLY A 85 1.73 -10.23 -16.60
CA GLY A 85 2.32 -11.15 -17.57
C GLY A 85 3.29 -12.19 -16.98
N THR A 86 3.71 -12.04 -15.71
CA THR A 86 4.75 -12.87 -15.06
C THR A 86 4.21 -13.88 -14.04
N GLY A 87 2.94 -13.76 -13.65
CA GLY A 87 2.30 -14.73 -12.77
C GLY A 87 2.02 -16.05 -13.50
N PRO A 88 1.90 -17.19 -12.78
CA PRO A 88 1.39 -18.42 -13.38
C PRO A 88 0.06 -18.12 -14.06
N LYS A 89 -0.10 -18.53 -15.33
CA LYS A 89 -1.41 -18.52 -15.99
C LYS A 89 -2.29 -19.52 -15.24
N LEU A 90 -3.09 -19.04 -14.30
CA LEU A 90 -4.11 -19.84 -13.64
C LEU A 90 -5.24 -20.03 -14.64
N ASN A 91 -5.42 -21.24 -15.19
CA ASN A 91 -6.65 -21.50 -15.92
C ASN A 91 -7.77 -21.64 -14.90
N LEU A 92 -8.92 -21.05 -15.20
CA LEU A 92 -10.11 -21.20 -14.35
C LEU A 92 -10.52 -22.68 -14.20
N ALA A 93 -10.19 -23.51 -15.19
CA ALA A 93 -10.35 -24.97 -15.14
C ALA A 93 -9.48 -25.66 -14.08
N ASP A 94 -8.36 -25.06 -13.67
CA ASP A 94 -7.46 -25.63 -12.65
C ASP A 94 -7.96 -25.34 -11.21
N VAL A 95 -8.86 -24.37 -11.06
CA VAL A 95 -9.44 -23.94 -9.77
C VAL A 95 -10.82 -24.55 -9.54
N ALA A 96 -11.56 -24.84 -10.62
CA ALA A 96 -12.79 -25.60 -10.57
C ALA A 96 -12.45 -27.09 -10.38
N GLY A 97 -12.26 -27.48 -9.12
CA GLY A 97 -12.09 -28.89 -8.74
C GLY A 97 -13.17 -29.76 -9.38
N THR A 98 -12.70 -30.78 -10.10
CA THR A 98 -13.35 -32.06 -10.43
C THR A 98 -14.78 -32.00 -10.96
N GLU A 99 -14.95 -32.43 -12.21
CA GLU A 99 -16.24 -32.93 -12.71
C GLU A 99 -16.89 -33.79 -11.62
N VAL A 100 -18.09 -33.41 -11.19
CA VAL A 100 -18.84 -34.14 -10.17
C VAL A 100 -19.11 -35.54 -10.72
N ASP A 101 -18.50 -36.57 -10.13
CA ASP A 101 -18.75 -37.95 -10.53
C ASP A 101 -20.20 -38.29 -10.17
N LEU A 102 -20.96 -38.78 -11.16
CA LEU A 102 -22.35 -39.18 -10.96
C LEU A 102 -22.47 -40.32 -9.94
N GLN A 103 -21.39 -41.09 -9.72
CA GLN A 103 -21.32 -42.13 -8.69
C GLN A 103 -21.33 -41.53 -7.27
N ASP A 104 -20.71 -40.37 -7.06
CA ASP A 104 -20.70 -39.69 -5.75
C ASP A 104 -22.09 -39.15 -5.40
N ILE A 105 -22.88 -38.75 -6.41
CA ILE A 105 -24.27 -38.29 -6.23
C ILE A 105 -25.22 -39.46 -5.88
N GLU A 106 -24.98 -40.65 -6.43
CA GLU A 106 -25.80 -41.84 -6.13
C GLU A 106 -25.52 -42.39 -4.73
N LEU A 107 -24.27 -42.31 -4.25
CA LEU A 107 -23.91 -42.74 -2.90
C LEU A 107 -24.57 -41.87 -1.82
N ASP A 108 -24.61 -40.55 -2.03
CA ASP A 108 -25.23 -39.59 -1.10
C ASP A 108 -26.75 -39.80 -1.00
N LYS A 109 -27.41 -40.09 -2.14
CA LYS A 109 -28.85 -40.40 -2.17
C LYS A 109 -29.19 -41.72 -1.49
N ALA A 110 -28.34 -42.74 -1.62
CA ALA A 110 -28.54 -44.02 -0.96
C ALA A 110 -28.41 -43.90 0.57
N MET A 111 -27.48 -43.07 1.04
CA MET A 111 -27.30 -42.81 2.47
C MET A 111 -28.47 -42.03 3.08
N ASP A 112 -29.07 -41.10 2.34
CA ASP A 112 -30.25 -40.35 2.79
C ASP A 112 -31.53 -41.21 2.86
N GLU A 113 -31.63 -42.27 2.07
CA GLU A 113 -32.78 -43.18 2.07
C GLU A 113 -32.71 -44.23 3.17
N GLU A 114 -31.51 -44.64 3.60
CA GLU A 114 -31.29 -45.53 4.74
C GLU A 114 -31.46 -44.83 6.10
N ALA A 115 -31.40 -43.49 6.13
CA ALA A 115 -31.56 -42.68 7.34
C ALA A 115 -33.02 -42.32 7.68
N ARG A 116 -34.03 -42.88 6.99
CA ARG A 116 -35.47 -42.69 7.22
C ARG A 116 -36.16 -43.93 7.76
#